data_AF-A0A957IWW6-F1
#
_entry.id   AF-A0A957IWW6-F1
#
_cell.length_a   1.000
_cell.length_b   1.000
_cell.length_c   1.000
_cell.angle_alpha   90.00
_cell.angle_beta   90.00
_cell.angle_gamma   90.00
#
_symmetry.space_group_name_H-M   'P 1'
#
loop_
_entity.id
_entity.type
_entity.pdbx_description
1 polymer ?
#
loop_
_entity_poly.entity_id
_entity_poly.type
_entity_poly.pdbx_seq_one_letter_code
_entity_poly.pdbx_strand_id
1 'polypeptide(L)'
;MKLSHLLSLTTAVAGGAAAIRTLTRRHQWEQSNNRVAICVDFDDAAAAAIRAGISFGDMLHRLAHSGATHVSLPEWTLARLIATGQLTPQLASAPLAE
;
A
#
# COMPACT_ATOMS: atom_id res chain seq x y z
N MET A 1 -53.87 -0.13 -7.55
CA MET A 1 -52.70 0.11 -6.67
C MET A 1 -52.78 1.54 -6.16
N LYS A 2 -52.58 1.78 -4.85
CA LYS A 2 -52.68 3.15 -4.28
C LYS A 2 -51.45 3.96 -4.69
N LEU A 3 -51.66 5.23 -5.03
CA LEU A 3 -50.64 6.20 -5.46
C LEU A 3 -49.47 6.30 -4.46
N SER A 4 -49.75 6.14 -3.16
CA SER A 4 -48.75 6.10 -2.09
C SER A 4 -47.76 4.94 -2.20
N HIS A 5 -48.21 3.76 -2.65
CA HIS A 5 -47.32 2.61 -2.86
C HIS A 5 -46.41 2.81 -4.07
N LEU A 6 -46.92 3.43 -5.15
CA LEU A 6 -46.11 3.76 -6.32
C LEU A 6 -45.03 4.79 -5.97
N LEU A 7 -45.40 5.84 -5.24
CA LEU A 7 -44.46 6.88 -4.77
C LEU A 7 -43.40 6.31 -3.83
N SER A 8 -43.79 5.43 -2.90
CA SER A 8 -42.84 4.78 -1.99
C SER A 8 -41.86 3.88 -2.75
N LEU A 9 -42.36 3.12 -3.74
CA LEU A 9 -41.53 2.21 -4.53
C LEU A 9 -40.53 2.98 -5.41
N THR A 10 -40.97 4.05 -6.09
CA THR A 10 -40.07 4.86 -6.93
C THR A 10 -39.00 5.56 -6.10
N THR A 11 -39.36 6.07 -4.92
CA THR A 11 -38.40 6.70 -4.00
C THR A 11 -37.38 5.69 -3.49
N ALA A 12 -37.81 4.48 -3.13
CA ALA A 12 -36.91 3.41 -2.68
C ALA A 12 -35.94 2.96 -3.80
N VAL A 13 -36.45 2.81 -5.02
CA VAL A 13 -35.63 2.44 -6.19
C VAL A 13 -34.63 3.55 -6.53
N ALA A 14 -35.06 4.82 -6.51
CA ALA A 14 -34.17 5.95 -6.77
C ALA A 14 -33.07 6.07 -5.70
N GLY A 15 -33.43 5.91 -4.41
CA GLY A 15 -32.48 5.88 -3.30
C GLY A 15 -31.49 4.72 -3.41
N GLY A 16 -31.96 3.52 -3.74
CA GLY A 16 -31.11 2.35 -3.95
C GLY A 16 -30.12 2.53 -5.10
N ALA A 17 -30.57 3.06 -6.24
CA ALA A 17 -29.72 3.33 -7.39
C ALA A 17 -28.61 4.37 -7.07
N ALA A 18 -28.95 5.43 -6.35
CA ALA A 18 -27.99 6.44 -5.90
C ALA A 18 -26.95 5.88 -4.91
N ALA A 19 -27.39 5.01 -3.99
CA ALA A 19 -26.51 4.34 -3.03
C ALA A 19 -25.52 3.40 -3.73
N ILE A 20 -26.01 2.56 -4.66
CA ILE A 20 -25.15 1.64 -5.43
C ILE A 20 -24.09 2.42 -6.21
N ARG A 21 -24.46 3.51 -6.89
CA ARG A 21 -23.51 4.35 -7.64
C ARG A 21 -22.39 4.88 -6.73
N THR A 22 -22.73 5.32 -5.54
CA THR A 22 -21.77 5.90 -4.58
C THR A 22 -20.84 4.83 -4.00
N LEU A 23 -21.37 3.64 -3.70
CA LEU A 23 -20.60 2.50 -3.23
C LEU A 23 -19.64 1.97 -4.29
N THR A 24 -20.09 1.81 -5.53
CA THR A 24 -19.21 1.44 -6.65
C THR A 24 -18.13 2.50 -6.90
N ARG A 25 -18.54 3.78 -6.85
CA ARG A 25 -17.74 4.99 -6.60
C ARG A 25 -16.48 4.71 -5.76
N ARG A 26 -16.79 4.47 -4.50
CA ARG A 26 -15.83 4.32 -3.43
C ARG A 26 -15.00 3.05 -3.58
N HIS A 27 -15.61 1.94 -3.97
CA HIS A 27 -14.91 0.68 -4.16
C HIS A 27 -13.85 0.75 -5.26
N GLN A 28 -14.17 1.39 -6.40
CA GLN A 28 -13.20 1.60 -7.47
C GLN A 28 -12.07 2.55 -7.06
N TRP A 29 -12.40 3.59 -6.30
CA TRP A 29 -11.38 4.50 -5.76
C TRP A 29 -10.47 3.78 -4.77
N GLU A 30 -11.02 2.98 -3.87
CA GLU A 30 -10.26 2.13 -2.96
C GLU A 30 -9.42 1.13 -3.76
N GLN A 31 -9.94 0.42 -4.76
CA GLN A 31 -9.11 -0.49 -5.56
C GLN A 31 -7.94 0.19 -6.30
N SER A 32 -8.13 1.43 -6.75
CA SER A 32 -7.08 2.20 -7.46
C SER A 32 -6.13 2.96 -6.54
N ASN A 33 -6.53 3.26 -5.29
CA ASN A 33 -5.78 4.13 -4.37
C ASN A 33 -5.45 3.46 -3.03
N ASN A 34 -5.94 2.24 -2.76
CA ASN A 34 -5.61 1.48 -1.56
C ASN A 34 -4.20 0.93 -1.69
N ARG A 35 -3.23 1.80 -1.42
CA ARG A 35 -1.83 1.46 -1.21
C ARG A 35 -1.59 1.18 0.27
N VAL A 36 -2.34 0.23 0.85
CA VAL A 36 -1.93 -0.33 2.14
C VAL A 36 -0.65 -1.12 1.88
N ALA A 37 0.48 -0.53 2.27
CA ALA A 37 1.77 -1.17 2.25
C ALA A 37 2.02 -1.82 3.62
N ILE A 38 2.47 -3.06 3.60
CA ILE A 38 3.05 -3.70 4.79
C ILE A 38 4.54 -3.41 4.70
N CYS A 39 4.96 -2.39 5.44
CA CYS A 39 6.36 -1.98 5.51
C CYS A 39 7.05 -2.71 6.66
N VAL A 40 8.21 -3.27 6.38
CA VAL A 40 9.14 -3.79 7.39
C VAL A 40 10.31 -2.83 7.55
N ASP A 41 10.75 -2.59 8.77
CA ASP A 41 11.92 -1.74 9.01
C ASP A 41 13.21 -2.46 8.59
N PHE A 42 14.10 -1.73 7.92
CA PHE A 42 15.37 -2.27 7.43
C PHE A 42 16.23 -2.83 8.57
N ASP A 43 16.37 -2.10 9.66
CA ASP A 43 17.21 -2.50 10.79
C ASP A 43 16.60 -3.70 11.53
N ASP A 44 15.27 -3.73 11.67
CA ASP A 44 14.58 -4.87 12.26
C ASP A 44 14.70 -6.13 11.39
N ALA A 45 14.54 -6.00 10.07
CA ALA A 45 14.71 -7.10 9.13
C ALA A 45 16.16 -7.61 9.10
N ALA A 46 17.14 -6.70 9.17
CA ALA A 46 18.55 -7.06 9.25
C ALA A 46 18.88 -7.79 10.56
N ALA A 47 18.39 -7.28 11.69
CA ALA A 47 18.56 -7.93 12.99
C ALA A 47 17.85 -9.30 13.03
N ALA A 48 16.67 -9.43 12.42
CA ALA A 48 15.96 -10.69 12.30
C ALA A 48 16.74 -11.69 11.43
N ALA A 49 17.35 -11.26 10.33
CA ALA A 49 18.18 -12.11 9.47
C ALA A 49 19.39 -12.68 10.24
N ILE A 50 20.08 -11.82 10.99
CA ILE A 50 21.20 -12.21 11.86
C ILE A 50 20.74 -13.25 12.89
N ARG A 51 19.62 -13.00 13.59
CA ARG A 51 19.07 -13.93 14.60
C ARG A 51 18.64 -15.27 14.00
N ALA A 52 18.13 -15.25 12.78
CA ALA A 52 17.71 -16.46 12.07
C ALA A 52 18.88 -17.20 11.40
N GLY A 53 20.09 -16.63 11.38
CA GLY A 53 21.25 -17.22 10.72
C GLY A 53 21.13 -17.32 9.20
N ILE A 54 20.34 -16.43 8.58
CA ILE A 54 20.13 -16.40 7.12
C ILE A 54 20.62 -15.09 6.51
N SER A 55 20.80 -15.07 5.18
CA SER A 55 21.16 -13.84 4.49
C SER A 55 20.03 -12.80 4.58
N PHE A 56 20.39 -11.51 4.53
CA PHE A 56 19.39 -10.44 4.51
C PHE A 56 18.46 -10.54 3.30
N GLY A 57 18.99 -10.92 2.13
CA GLY A 57 18.19 -11.16 0.93
C GLY A 57 17.15 -12.27 1.12
N ASP A 58 17.54 -13.39 1.74
CA ASP A 58 16.60 -14.49 2.04
C ASP A 58 15.54 -14.06 3.06
N MET A 59 15.90 -13.24 4.04
CA MET A 59 14.94 -12.67 4.98
C MET A 59 13.91 -11.78 4.26
N LEU A 60 14.37 -10.85 3.41
CA LEU A 60 13.47 -10.01 2.62
C LEU A 60 12.55 -10.84 1.72
N HIS A 61 13.09 -11.90 1.11
CA HIS A 61 12.30 -12.81 0.29
C HIS A 61 11.21 -13.51 1.11
N ARG A 62 11.51 -13.99 2.32
CA ARG A 62 10.54 -14.61 3.23
C ARG A 62 9.49 -13.62 3.73
N LEU A 63 9.89 -12.41 4.07
CA LEU A 63 8.98 -11.34 4.48
C LEU A 63 8.04 -10.97 3.33
N ALA A 64 8.56 -10.87 2.10
CA ALA A 64 7.74 -10.64 0.91
C ALA A 64 6.73 -11.77 0.67
N HIS A 65 7.15 -13.03 0.82
CA HIS A 65 6.25 -14.18 0.74
C HIS A 65 5.20 -14.20 1.86
N SER A 66 5.47 -13.54 2.98
CA SER A 66 4.56 -13.41 4.13
C SER A 66 3.67 -12.17 4.05
N GLY A 67 3.75 -11.39 2.96
CA GLY A 67 2.89 -10.24 2.70
C GLY A 67 3.54 -8.87 2.90
N ALA A 68 4.82 -8.78 3.30
CA ALA A 68 5.53 -7.50 3.30
C ALA A 68 5.68 -6.99 1.87
N THR A 69 5.28 -5.76 1.61
CA THR A 69 5.34 -5.19 0.26
C THR A 69 6.47 -4.20 0.07
N HIS A 70 6.95 -3.60 1.16
CA HIS A 70 7.99 -2.57 1.15
C HIS A 70 8.94 -2.72 2.34
N VAL A 71 10.12 -2.12 2.22
CA VAL A 71 11.07 -1.95 3.32
C VAL A 71 11.15 -0.45 3.63
N SER A 72 10.94 -0.05 4.88
CA SER A 72 11.17 1.32 5.29
C SER A 72 12.66 1.54 5.55
N LEU A 73 13.16 2.66 5.03
CA LEU A 73 14.53 3.10 5.23
C LEU A 73 14.52 4.46 5.93
N PRO A 74 14.61 4.49 7.27
CA PRO A 74 14.70 5.75 8.02
C PRO A 74 15.87 6.60 7.55
N GLU A 75 15.77 7.93 7.71
CA GLU A 75 16.81 8.86 7.24
C GLU A 75 18.18 8.58 7.88
N TRP A 76 18.21 8.22 9.16
CA TRP A 76 19.45 7.87 9.86
C TRP A 76 20.05 6.55 9.35
N THR A 77 19.20 5.55 9.04
CA THR A 77 19.59 4.28 8.41
C THR A 77 20.20 4.55 7.04
N LEU A 78 19.53 5.37 6.22
CA LEU A 78 20.01 5.80 4.91
C LEU A 78 21.36 6.51 5.01
N ALA A 79 21.51 7.49 5.90
CA ALA A 79 22.75 8.22 6.11
C ALA A 79 23.91 7.28 6.52
N ARG A 80 23.64 6.33 7.42
CA ARG A 80 24.63 5.32 7.83
C ARG A 80 25.02 4.39 6.68
N LEU A 81 24.07 3.95 5.86
CA LEU A 81 24.35 3.10 4.70
C LEU A 81 25.17 3.82 3.64
N ILE A 82 24.93 5.12 3.42
CA ILE A 82 25.77 5.96 2.55
C ILE A 82 27.17 6.11 3.15
N ALA A 83 27.30 6.45 4.43
CA ALA A 83 28.59 6.66 5.09
C ALA A 83 29.46 5.39 5.12
N THR A 84 28.83 4.21 5.15
CA THR A 84 29.52 2.91 5.13
C THR A 84 29.76 2.38 3.71
N GLY A 85 29.35 3.12 2.67
CA GLY A 85 29.51 2.71 1.28
C GLY A 85 28.59 1.56 0.84
N GLN A 86 27.57 1.22 1.63
CA GLN A 86 26.58 0.18 1.31
C GLN A 86 25.47 0.67 0.37
N LEU A 87 25.31 1.99 0.26
CA LEU A 87 24.43 2.63 -0.73
C LEU A 87 25.20 3.67 -1.53
N THR A 88 25.00 3.67 -2.84
CA THR A 88 25.50 4.73 -3.73
C THR A 88 24.30 5.50 -4.27
N PRO A 89 24.16 6.80 -3.96
CA PRO A 89 23.12 7.63 -4.54
C PRO A 89 23.24 7.61 -6.07
N GLN A 90 22.15 7.30 -6.76
CA GLN A 90 22.07 7.44 -8.21
C GLN A 90 21.31 8.71 -8.54
N LEU A 91 21.91 9.57 -9.37
CA LEU A 91 21.20 10.70 -9.96
C LEU A 91 20.15 10.14 -10.92
N ALA A 92 18.89 10.55 -10.76
CA ALA A 92 17.84 10.19 -11.71
C ALA A 92 18.27 10.63 -13.13
N SER A 93 18.37 9.68 -14.06
CA SER A 93 18.89 9.94 -15.40
C SER A 93 17.89 10.62 -16.35
N ALA A 94 16.67 10.91 -15.87
CA ALA A 94 15.61 11.59 -16.63
C ALA A 94 14.85 12.56 -15.72
N PRO A 95 14.37 13.70 -16.25
CA PRO A 95 13.48 14.57 -15.51
C PRO A 95 12.19 13.82 -15.16
N LEU A 96 11.70 14.00 -13.94
CA LEU A 96 10.35 13.59 -13.54
C LEU A 96 9.38 14.34 -14.46
N ALA A 97 8.65 13.62 -15.31
CA ALA A 97 7.61 14.21 -16.15
C ALA A 97 6.56 14.85 -15.23
N GLU A 98 6.31 16.16 -15.42
CA GLU A 98 5.21 16.91 -14.81
C GLU A 98 3.83 16.43 -15.31
#